data_AF-A3FNS6-F1
#
_entry.id   AF-A3FNS6-F1
#
_cell.length_a   1.000
_cell.length_b   1.000
_cell.length_c   1.000
_cell.angle_alpha   90.00
_cell.angle_beta   90.00
_cell.angle_gamma   90.00
#
_symmetry.space_group_name_H-M   'P 1'
#
loop_
_entity.id
_entity.type
_entity.pdbx_description
1 polymer ?
#
loop_
_entity_poly.entity_id
_entity_poly.type
_entity_poly.pdbx_seq_one_letter_code
_entity_poly.pdbx_strand_id
1 'polypeptide(L)'
;AHRKLGHQSPTAIVLAVKSGAITGITLKDEKVTSCFSCIQAKSKRSPFSNKSTKAPHALYRVFIDLGFVEHPNHHGDTIYLAIVGSVFDG
;
A
#
# COMPACT_ATOMS: atom_id res chain seq x y z
N ALA A 1 4.81 -18.59 -19.54
CA ALA A 1 5.75 -17.54 -19.98
C ALA A 1 6.16 -16.60 -18.83
N HIS A 2 5.21 -15.90 -18.19
CA HIS A 2 5.46 -14.91 -17.12
C HIS A 2 6.58 -15.27 -16.12
N ARG A 3 6.47 -16.38 -15.36
CA ARG A 3 7.51 -16.76 -14.37
C ARG A 3 8.86 -17.10 -15.01
N LYS A 4 8.85 -17.81 -16.14
CA LYS A 4 10.06 -18.26 -16.84
C LYS A 4 10.82 -17.11 -17.51
N LEU A 5 10.11 -16.07 -17.92
CA LEU A 5 10.67 -14.89 -18.57
C LEU A 5 10.94 -13.76 -17.58
N GLY A 6 11.26 -14.07 -16.32
CA GLY A 6 11.62 -13.03 -15.34
C GLY A 6 10.46 -12.10 -14.96
N HIS A 7 9.24 -12.64 -14.84
CA HIS A 7 8.06 -11.90 -14.40
C HIS A 7 7.65 -10.70 -15.27
N GLN A 8 8.02 -10.72 -16.56
CA GLN A 8 7.59 -9.71 -17.51
C GLN A 8 6.06 -9.59 -17.57
N SER A 9 5.59 -8.37 -17.84
CA SER A 9 4.15 -8.14 -18.00
C SER A 9 3.61 -8.99 -19.17
N PRO A 10 2.36 -9.47 -19.10
CA PRO A 10 1.77 -10.23 -20.20
C PRO A 10 1.87 -9.50 -21.54
N THR A 11 1.65 -8.18 -21.55
CA THR A 11 1.79 -7.34 -22.73
C THR A 11 3.19 -7.36 -23.30
N ALA A 12 4.24 -7.25 -22.47
CA ALA A 12 5.62 -7.30 -22.94
C ALA A 12 5.97 -8.66 -23.55
N ILE A 13 5.45 -9.74 -22.97
CA ILE A 13 5.63 -11.11 -23.49
C ILE A 13 4.93 -11.26 -24.85
N VAL A 14 3.69 -10.79 -24.96
CA VAL A 14 2.93 -10.84 -26.23
C VAL A 14 3.66 -10.04 -27.32
N LEU A 15 4.15 -8.85 -27.00
CA LEU A 15 4.90 -8.02 -27.95
C LEU A 15 6.19 -8.70 -28.39
N ALA A 16 6.96 -9.27 -27.45
CA ALA A 16 8.22 -9.94 -27.75
C ALA A 16 8.03 -11.21 -28.58
N VAL A 17 6.93 -11.94 -28.39
CA VAL A 17 6.58 -13.08 -29.26
C VAL A 17 6.14 -12.60 -30.64
N LYS A 18 5.29 -11.58 -30.72
CA LYS A 18 4.82 -11.01 -31.99
C LYS A 18 5.95 -10.40 -32.83
N SER A 19 6.97 -9.83 -32.21
CA SER A 19 8.14 -9.28 -32.91
C SER A 19 9.17 -10.33 -33.29
N GLY A 20 8.99 -11.60 -32.92
CA GLY A 20 9.96 -12.67 -33.13
C GLY A 20 11.18 -12.63 -32.20
N ALA A 21 11.23 -11.69 -31.25
CA ALA A 21 12.31 -11.61 -30.26
C ALA A 21 12.30 -12.81 -29.29
N ILE A 22 11.13 -13.43 -29.08
CA ILE A 22 10.97 -14.68 -28.34
C ILE A 22 10.30 -15.70 -29.25
N THR A 23 10.98 -16.83 -29.48
CA THR A 23 10.48 -17.96 -30.27
C THR A 23 10.23 -19.18 -29.39
N GLY A 24 9.57 -20.21 -29.92
CA GLY A 24 9.34 -21.47 -29.21
C GLY A 24 8.36 -21.41 -28.03
N ILE A 25 7.58 -20.33 -27.92
CA ILE A 25 6.51 -20.19 -26.92
C ILE A 25 5.16 -20.09 -27.62
N THR A 26 4.24 -21.00 -27.30
CA THR A 26 2.84 -20.90 -27.70
C THR A 26 2.10 -20.01 -26.71
N LEU A 27 1.55 -18.90 -27.20
CA LEU A 27 0.60 -18.09 -26.44
C LEU A 27 -0.76 -18.78 -26.46
N LYS A 28 -1.40 -18.87 -25.30
CA LYS A 28 -2.77 -19.32 -25.18
C LYS A 28 -3.65 -18.13 -24.83
N ASP A 29 -4.86 -18.09 -25.36
CA ASP A 29 -5.90 -17.12 -24.98
C ASP A 29 -6.55 -17.51 -23.64
N GLU A 30 -5.71 -17.71 -22.63
CA GLU A 30 -6.12 -17.98 -21.26
C GLU A 30 -5.97 -16.72 -20.41
N LYS A 31 -6.88 -16.53 -19.45
CA LYS A 31 -6.80 -15.42 -18.51
C LYS A 31 -5.53 -15.56 -17.67
N VAL A 32 -4.66 -14.55 -17.70
CA VAL A 32 -3.44 -14.54 -16.88
C VAL A 32 -3.83 -14.38 -15.41
N THR A 33 -3.57 -15.41 -14.61
CA THR A 33 -3.76 -15.37 -13.16
C THR A 33 -2.79 -14.39 -12.51
N SER A 34 -3.23 -13.71 -11.45
CA SER A 34 -2.37 -12.81 -10.70
C SER A 34 -1.20 -13.58 -10.07
N CYS A 35 -0.01 -13.00 -10.14
CA CYS A 35 1.22 -13.61 -9.60
C CYS A 35 1.51 -13.00 -8.23
N PHE A 36 1.40 -13.80 -7.17
CA PHE A 36 1.64 -13.34 -5.79
C PHE A 36 2.99 -12.63 -5.63
N SER A 37 4.06 -13.20 -6.19
CA SER A 37 5.40 -12.61 -6.15
C SER A 37 5.45 -11.22 -6.80
N CYS A 38 4.71 -11.01 -7.89
CA CYS A 38 4.63 -9.70 -8.53
C CYS A 38 3.78 -8.72 -7.74
N ILE A 39 2.69 -9.18 -7.14
CA ILE A 39 1.86 -8.36 -6.25
C ILE A 39 2.70 -7.89 -5.07
N GLN A 40 3.40 -8.80 -4.40
CA GLN A 40 4.28 -8.48 -3.27
C GLN A 40 5.45 -7.57 -3.66
N ALA A 41 6.04 -7.75 -4.85
CA ALA A 41 7.11 -6.88 -5.33
C ALA A 41 6.58 -5.46 -5.66
N LYS A 42 5.37 -5.36 -6.21
CA LYS A 42 4.75 -4.07 -6.59
C LYS A 42 4.02 -3.38 -5.44
N SER A 43 3.57 -4.11 -4.42
CA SER A 43 2.97 -3.53 -3.20
C SER A 43 3.97 -2.72 -2.39
N LYS A 44 5.27 -2.87 -2.68
CA LYS A 44 6.35 -2.05 -2.12
C LYS A 44 6.63 -0.76 -2.92
N ARG A 45 5.86 -0.48 -3.99
CA ARG A 45 5.95 0.79 -4.73
C ARG A 45 5.42 1.94 -3.86
N SER A 46 5.96 3.12 -4.11
CA SER A 46 6.12 4.28 -3.24
C SER A 46 5.14 4.41 -2.07
N PRO A 47 5.66 4.61 -0.85
CA PRO A 47 4.82 4.82 0.33
C PRO A 47 3.91 6.03 0.13
N PHE A 48 2.80 6.05 0.87
CA PHE A 48 2.03 7.26 1.06
C PHE A 48 2.98 8.39 1.47
N SER A 49 2.72 9.59 0.94
CA SER A 49 3.49 10.77 1.30
C SER A 49 3.45 10.94 2.82
N ASN A 50 4.63 10.91 3.47
CA ASN A 50 4.76 11.22 4.89
C ASN A 50 4.50 12.71 5.20
N LYS A 51 4.10 13.50 4.20
CA LYS A 51 3.71 14.90 4.41
C LYS A 51 2.30 14.94 5.00
N SER A 52 2.23 15.34 6.26
CA SER A 52 0.99 15.85 6.84
C SER A 52 0.84 17.33 6.47
N THR A 53 -0.36 17.74 6.03
CA THR A 53 -0.74 19.16 5.93
C THR A 53 -0.64 19.83 7.31
N LYS A 54 -0.10 21.05 7.41
CA LYS A 54 -0.11 21.83 8.66
C LYS A 54 -1.49 22.43 8.89
N ALA A 55 -1.88 22.61 10.16
CA ALA A 55 -3.11 23.31 10.50
C ALA A 55 -2.92 24.83 10.26
N PRO A 56 -3.84 25.50 9.53
CA PRO A 56 -3.78 26.93 9.26
C PRO A 56 -4.15 27.80 10.48
N HIS A 57 -4.77 27.24 11.51
CA HIS A 57 -5.06 27.89 12.79
C HIS A 57 -5.34 26.85 13.87
N ALA A 58 -5.32 27.26 15.14
CA ALA A 58 -5.63 26.40 16.28
C ALA A 58 -7.01 25.73 16.13
N LEU A 59 -7.11 24.49 16.58
CA LEU A 59 -8.32 23.64 16.51
C LEU A 59 -8.83 23.32 15.09
N TYR A 60 -8.17 23.78 14.02
CA TYR A 60 -8.55 23.41 12.65
C TYR A 60 -8.49 21.89 12.40
N ARG A 61 -7.58 21.20 13.10
CA ARG A 61 -7.44 19.75 13.01
C ARG A 61 -7.12 19.14 14.36
N VAL A 62 -7.89 18.12 14.73
CA VAL A 62 -7.64 17.26 15.89
C VAL A 62 -7.37 15.83 15.42
N PHE A 63 -6.49 15.14 16.12
CA PHE A 63 -6.29 13.70 16.03
C PHE A 63 -7.03 13.06 17.20
N ILE A 64 -7.86 12.07 16.90
CA ILE A 64 -8.64 11.35 17.90
C ILE A 64 -8.24 9.89 17.80
N ASP A 65 -7.84 9.29 18.92
CA ASP A 65 -7.46 7.89 18.98
C ASP A 65 -7.89 7.25 20.30
N LEU A 66 -7.98 5.93 20.31
CA LEU A 66 -8.23 5.14 21.51
C LEU A 66 -6.93 4.50 21.98
N GLY A 67 -6.56 4.76 23.23
CA GLY A 67 -5.47 4.06 23.88
C GLY A 67 -5.97 3.02 24.87
N PHE A 68 -5.18 1.96 25.03
CA PHE A 68 -5.50 0.83 25.90
C PHE A 68 -4.41 0.71 26.96
N VAL A 69 -4.80 0.51 28.21
CA VAL A 69 -3.89 0.35 29.35
C VAL A 69 -4.11 -1.00 30.02
N GLU A 70 -3.02 -1.61 30.48
CA GLU A 70 -3.07 -2.91 31.16
C GLU A 70 -3.81 -2.85 32.50
N HIS A 71 -3.67 -1.73 33.21
CA HIS A 71 -4.23 -1.53 34.53
C HIS A 71 -5.39 -0.53 34.47
N PRO A 72 -6.56 -0.86 35.03
CA PRO A 72 -7.70 0.03 34.98
C PRO A 72 -7.50 1.28 35.84
N ASN A 73 -8.20 2.36 35.48
CA ASN A 73 -8.31 3.54 36.33
C ASN A 73 -9.14 3.24 37.61
N HIS A 74 -9.34 4.25 38.47
CA HIS A 74 -10.14 4.11 39.69
C HIS A 74 -11.61 3.74 39.45
N HIS A 75 -12.11 3.92 38.23
CA HIS A 75 -13.47 3.56 37.80
C HIS A 75 -13.55 2.18 37.12
N GLY A 76 -12.42 1.49 36.93
CA GLY A 76 -12.36 0.19 36.26
C GLY A 76 -12.09 0.27 34.76
N ASP A 77 -11.91 1.47 34.18
CA ASP A 77 -11.73 1.63 32.73
C ASP A 77 -10.30 1.34 32.29
N THR A 78 -10.14 0.64 31.17
CA THR A 78 -8.85 0.30 30.53
C THR A 78 -8.64 0.96 29.17
N ILE A 79 -9.61 1.76 28.73
CA ILE A 79 -9.59 2.45 27.43
C ILE A 79 -9.70 3.94 27.69
N TYR A 80 -8.90 4.75 27.00
CA TYR A 80 -8.99 6.19 27.03
C TYR A 80 -9.13 6.77 25.63
N LEU A 81 -9.86 7.89 25.52
CA LEU A 81 -9.94 8.69 24.31
C LEU A 81 -8.86 9.78 24.36
N ALA A 82 -7.90 9.72 23.45
CA ALA A 82 -6.91 10.78 23.26
C ALA A 82 -7.41 11.75 22.18
N ILE A 83 -7.49 13.04 22.53
CA ILE A 83 -7.79 14.11 21.58
C ILE A 83 -6.60 15.07 21.58
N VAL A 84 -5.92 15.18 20.44
CA VAL A 84 -4.71 15.99 20.28
C VAL A 84 -4.93 17.02 19.19
N GLY A 85 -4.85 18.31 19.53
CA GLY A 85 -4.84 19.39 18.55
C GLY A 85 -3.55 19.39 17.73
N SER A 86 -3.65 19.69 16.44
CA SER A 86 -2.45 19.96 15.64
C SER A 86 -1.78 21.25 16.10
N VAL A 87 -0.45 21.24 16.20
CA VAL A 87 0.35 22.44 16.51
C VAL A 87 0.15 23.47 15.40
N PHE A 88 -0.12 24.71 15.81
CA PHE A 88 -0.13 25.88 14.96
C PHE A 88 1.20 26.61 15.16
N ASP A 89 2.06 26.58 14.13
CA ASP A 89 3.29 27.37 14.08
C ASP A 89 2.90 28.72 13.45
N GLY A 90 2.46 29.68 14.26
CA GLY A 90 2.29 31.07 13.84
C GLY A 90 3.63 31.72 13.52
#